data_AF-A0A813VUU5-F1
#
_entry.id   AF-A0A813VUU5-F1
#
_cell.length_a   1.000
_cell.length_b   1.000
_cell.length_c   1.000
_cell.angle_alpha   90.00
_cell.angle_beta   90.00
_cell.angle_gamma   90.00
#
_symmetry.space_group_name_H-M   'P 1'
#
loop_
_entity.id
_entity.type
_entity.pdbx_description
1 polymer ?
#
loop_
_entity_poly.entity_id
_entity_poly.type
_entity_poly.pdbx_seq_one_letter_code
_entity_poly.pdbx_strand_id
1 'polypeptide(L)'
;MCDESMANDQSVAFQKPLRKCTDCKKPPHMQCLHCSKHVCIDCGQKHVALGIQQIDVAQHVLNDKMNIVDRLSASAKERVDAECTRILKQVDTQRDQAFAQIDQIVAQQKEQIRNKGVTLNELPLDEISSYIQRMTKEMEDPNETNNQLFHIDITLPKIQVRQQLSTARK
;
A
#
# COMPACT_ATOMS: atom_id res chain seq x y z
N MET A 1 88.97 47.94 -28.44
CA MET A 1 87.67 47.84 -29.12
C MET A 1 86.96 46.67 -28.45
N CYS A 2 86.23 46.92 -27.35
CA CYS A 2 84.79 47.30 -27.28
C CYS A 2 83.92 46.12 -27.79
N ASP A 3 82.95 45.52 -27.10
CA ASP A 3 82.20 45.73 -25.85
C ASP A 3 81.67 44.33 -25.44
N GLU A 4 81.67 43.91 -24.17
CA GLU A 4 80.61 44.11 -23.15
C GLU A 4 79.16 43.88 -23.61
N SER A 5 78.54 42.85 -23.00
CA SER A 5 77.14 42.77 -22.55
C SER A 5 76.03 42.84 -23.62
N MET A 6 75.05 41.94 -23.65
CA MET A 6 74.00 41.82 -22.65
C MET A 6 73.24 40.51 -22.90
N ALA A 7 73.15 39.66 -21.88
CA ALA A 7 72.07 38.70 -21.77
C ALA A 7 70.76 39.50 -21.61
N ASN A 8 69.88 39.45 -22.60
CA ASN A 8 68.56 40.05 -22.47
C ASN A 8 67.64 39.04 -21.79
N ASP A 9 67.61 39.19 -20.47
CA ASP A 9 66.69 38.58 -19.54
C ASP A 9 65.28 39.15 -19.81
N GLN A 10 64.45 38.43 -20.56
CA GLN A 10 63.01 38.67 -20.60
C GLN A 10 62.31 37.68 -19.69
N SER A 11 62.56 37.83 -18.39
CA SER A 11 61.61 37.41 -17.36
C SER A 11 60.33 38.24 -17.50
N VAL A 12 59.44 37.82 -18.39
CA VAL A 12 58.05 38.29 -18.41
C VAL A 12 57.42 37.78 -17.12
N ALA A 13 57.38 38.64 -16.12
CA ALA A 13 56.62 38.41 -14.90
C ALA A 13 55.15 38.23 -15.29
N PHE A 14 54.71 36.98 -15.42
CA PHE A 14 53.31 36.62 -15.39
C PHE A 14 52.78 36.99 -14.00
N GLN A 15 52.34 38.24 -13.83
CA GLN A 15 51.51 38.60 -12.70
C GLN A 15 50.18 37.86 -12.87
N LYS A 16 50.10 36.65 -12.29
CA LYS A 16 48.80 36.01 -12.03
C LYS A 16 47.93 37.08 -11.38
N PRO A 17 46.70 37.34 -11.87
CA PRO A 17 45.81 38.29 -11.22
C PRO A 17 45.71 37.87 -9.76
N LEU A 18 46.07 38.78 -8.83
CA LEU A 18 45.90 38.53 -7.41
C LEU A 18 44.44 38.15 -7.22
N ARG A 19 44.18 36.85 -7.02
CA ARG A 19 42.83 36.39 -6.71
C ARG A 19 42.43 37.18 -5.47
N LYS A 20 41.20 37.69 -5.46
CA LYS A 20 40.61 38.37 -4.31
C LYS A 20 39.49 37.48 -3.77
N CYS A 21 39.25 37.53 -2.47
CA CYS A 21 38.08 36.93 -1.85
C CYS A 21 36.84 37.38 -2.63
N THR A 22 36.03 36.41 -3.05
CA THR A 22 34.84 36.66 -3.87
C THR A 22 33.88 37.63 -3.16
N ASP A 23 33.77 37.51 -1.84
CA ASP A 23 32.76 38.22 -1.03
C ASP A 23 33.22 39.57 -0.48
N CYS A 24 34.47 39.68 0.01
CA CYS A 24 34.95 40.89 0.69
C CYS A 24 36.17 41.56 0.05
N LYS A 25 36.65 41.04 -1.09
CA LYS A 25 37.80 41.56 -1.85
C LYS A 25 39.17 41.56 -1.14
N LYS A 26 39.25 41.10 0.12
CA LYS A 26 40.53 40.80 0.83
C LYS A 26 41.33 39.69 0.12
N PRO A 27 42.64 39.53 0.39
CA PRO A 27 43.40 38.38 -0.12
C PRO A 27 42.73 37.04 0.26
N PRO A 28 42.53 36.12 -0.70
CA PRO A 28 41.92 34.82 -0.47
C PRO A 28 42.98 33.89 0.11
N HIS A 29 42.53 33.01 0.99
CA HIS A 29 43.38 32.05 1.68
C HIS A 29 42.99 30.60 1.33
N MET A 30 41.74 30.39 0.90
CA MET A 30 41.20 29.07 0.62
C MET A 30 40.12 29.12 -0.46
N GLN A 31 39.75 27.94 -0.97
CA GLN A 31 38.59 27.73 -1.81
C GLN A 31 37.53 26.97 -1.01
N CYS A 32 36.32 27.51 -0.90
CA CYS A 32 35.20 26.84 -0.25
C CYS A 32 34.75 25.66 -1.11
N LEU A 33 34.76 24.43 -0.57
CA LEU A 33 34.38 23.22 -1.33
C LEU A 33 32.88 23.15 -1.62
N HIS A 34 32.04 23.79 -0.80
CA HIS A 34 30.59 23.78 -0.97
C HIS A 34 30.13 24.62 -2.17
N CYS A 35 30.73 25.79 -2.38
CA CYS A 35 30.33 26.72 -3.46
C CYS A 35 31.44 27.02 -4.48
N SER A 36 32.59 26.36 -4.35
CA SER A 36 33.78 26.51 -5.20
C SER A 36 34.38 27.94 -5.27
N LYS A 37 33.97 28.85 -4.38
CA LYS A 37 34.43 30.25 -4.33
C LYS A 37 35.74 30.40 -3.57
N HIS A 38 36.61 31.32 -4.01
CA HIS A 38 37.84 31.66 -3.31
C HIS A 38 37.54 32.71 -2.23
N VAL A 39 37.86 32.41 -0.98
CA VAL A 39 37.48 33.23 0.18
C VAL A 39 38.65 33.48 1.13
N CYS A 40 38.60 34.58 1.88
CA CYS A 40 39.47 34.77 3.04
C CYS A 40 38.98 33.89 4.21
N ILE A 41 39.78 33.79 5.27
CA ILE A 41 39.45 32.98 6.46
C ILE A 41 38.09 33.39 7.06
N ASP A 42 37.86 34.68 7.29
CA ASP A 42 36.60 35.20 7.86
C ASP A 42 35.37 34.81 7.02
N CYS A 43 35.46 34.96 5.69
CA CYS A 43 34.37 34.58 4.77
C CYS A 43 34.22 33.07 4.66
N GLY A 44 35.32 32.31 4.74
CA GLY A 44 35.31 30.85 4.78
C GLY A 44 34.55 30.33 6.00
N GLN A 45 34.79 30.89 7.19
CA GLN A 45 34.04 30.54 8.40
C GLN A 45 32.53 30.79 8.24
N LYS A 46 32.14 31.92 7.63
CA LYS A 46 30.73 32.21 7.32
C LYS A 46 30.12 31.19 6.35
N HIS A 47 30.87 30.76 5.34
CA HIS A 47 30.40 29.73 4.40
C HIS A 47 30.21 28.38 5.07
N VAL A 48 31.13 27.99 5.96
CA VAL A 48 31.00 26.77 6.75
C VAL A 48 29.76 26.84 7.65
N ALA A 49 29.54 27.97 8.34
CA ALA A 49 28.35 28.16 9.17
C ALA A 49 27.04 28.06 8.37
N LEU A 50 26.98 28.67 7.18
CA LEU A 50 25.83 28.55 6.28
C LEU A 50 25.63 27.11 5.79
N GLY A 51 26.71 26.41 5.47
CA GLY A 51 26.66 25.00 5.06
C GLY A 51 26.11 24.09 6.17
N ILE A 52 26.57 24.28 7.41
CA ILE A 52 26.06 23.56 8.59
C ILE A 52 24.58 23.84 8.78
N GLN A 53 24.16 25.11 8.72
CA GLN A 53 22.75 25.48 8.86
C GLN A 53 21.87 24.80 7.80
N GLN A 54 22.33 24.72 6.55
CA GLN A 54 21.60 24.01 5.48
C GLN A 54 21.48 22.51 5.74
N ILE A 55 22.54 21.89 6.29
CA ILE A 55 22.51 20.48 6.68
C ILE A 55 21.49 20.26 7.80
N ASP A 56 21.46 21.10 8.83
CA ASP A 56 20.51 20.99 9.94
C ASP A 56 19.05 21.11 9.45
N VAL A 57 18.78 22.06 8.56
CA VAL A 57 17.45 22.22 7.94
C VAL A 57 17.09 20.98 7.12
N ALA A 58 18.02 20.46 6.31
CA ALA A 58 17.77 19.25 5.53
C ALA A 58 17.48 18.04 6.43
N GLN A 59 18.24 17.85 7.51
CA GLN A 59 18.01 16.80 8.50
C GLN A 59 16.64 16.93 9.17
N HIS A 60 16.25 18.13 9.58
CA HIS A 60 14.92 18.37 10.16
C HIS A 60 13.81 17.97 9.19
N VAL A 61 13.89 18.42 7.94
CA VAL A 61 12.89 18.10 6.92
C VAL A 61 12.84 16.59 6.65
N LEU A 62 14.00 15.92 6.59
CA LEU A 62 14.06 14.47 6.40
C LEU A 62 13.41 13.72 7.56
N ASN A 63 13.66 14.13 8.80
CA ASN A 63 13.04 13.54 9.99
C ASN A 63 11.52 13.74 9.98
N ASP A 64 11.03 14.93 9.63
CA ASP A 64 9.59 15.19 9.50
C ASP A 64 8.94 14.31 8.43
N LYS A 65 9.62 14.12 7.28
CA LYS A 65 9.13 13.23 6.23
C LYS A 65 9.11 11.79 6.68
N MET A 66 10.13 11.33 7.40
CA MET A 66 10.15 9.98 7.97
C MET A 66 8.99 9.78 8.95
N ASN A 67 8.76 10.73 9.86
CA ASN A 67 7.63 10.70 10.80
C ASN A 67 6.27 10.69 10.10
N ILE A 68 6.13 11.35 8.94
CA ILE A 68 4.91 11.26 8.12
C ILE A 68 4.77 9.87 7.51
N VAL A 69 5.84 9.29 6.97
CA VAL A 69 5.84 7.94 6.39
C VAL A 69 5.45 6.91 7.45
N ASP A 70 6.01 6.99 8.66
CA ASP A 70 5.68 6.07 9.76
C ASP A 70 4.21 6.13 10.14
N ARG A 71 3.64 7.35 10.25
CA ARG A 71 2.21 7.54 10.53
C ARG A 71 1.33 6.99 9.40
N LEU A 72 1.70 7.20 8.15
CA LEU A 72 0.96 6.67 7.00
C LEU A 72 1.02 5.14 6.97
N SER A 73 2.19 4.55 7.27
CA SER A 73 2.38 3.10 7.37
C SER A 73 1.50 2.50 8.47
N ALA A 74 1.53 3.07 9.67
CA ALA A 74 0.69 2.63 10.78
C ALA A 74 -0.80 2.71 10.44
N SER A 75 -1.26 3.85 9.90
CA SER A 75 -2.66 4.03 9.49
C SER A 75 -3.08 3.10 8.33
N ALA A 76 -2.17 2.78 7.40
CA ALA A 76 -2.44 1.81 6.35
C ALA A 76 -2.61 0.40 6.94
N LYS A 77 -1.72 0.00 7.85
CA LYS A 77 -1.78 -1.29 8.54
C LYS A 77 -3.08 -1.45 9.33
N GLU A 78 -3.45 -0.46 10.13
CA GLU A 78 -4.72 -0.48 10.90
C GLU A 78 -5.94 -0.63 9.99
N ARG A 79 -5.96 0.03 8.83
CA ARG A 79 -7.06 -0.10 7.86
C ARG A 79 -7.14 -1.48 7.24
N VAL A 80 -6.00 -2.08 6.90
CA VAL A 80 -5.95 -3.46 6.37
C VAL A 80 -6.44 -4.44 7.43
N ASP A 81 -5.95 -4.33 8.67
CA ASP A 81 -6.34 -5.23 9.78
C ASP A 81 -7.85 -5.12 10.09
N ALA A 82 -8.40 -3.91 10.07
CA ALA A 82 -9.83 -3.67 10.26
C ALA A 82 -10.67 -4.31 9.15
N GLU A 83 -10.25 -4.16 7.89
CA GLU A 83 -10.97 -4.73 6.75
C GLU A 83 -10.90 -6.26 6.72
N CYS A 84 -9.74 -6.85 7.05
CA CYS A 84 -9.61 -8.29 7.22
C CYS A 84 -10.55 -8.82 8.31
N THR A 85 -10.60 -8.14 9.46
CA THR A 85 -11.52 -8.50 10.56
C THR A 85 -12.98 -8.41 10.12
N ARG A 86 -13.34 -7.36 9.36
CA ARG A 86 -14.71 -7.18 8.84
C ARG A 86 -15.10 -8.33 7.91
N ILE A 87 -14.22 -8.69 6.98
CA ILE A 87 -14.45 -9.79 6.04
C ILE A 87 -14.62 -11.12 6.77
N LEU A 88 -13.73 -11.44 7.72
CA LEU A 88 -13.81 -12.69 8.50
C LEU A 88 -15.15 -12.81 9.23
N LYS A 89 -15.59 -11.75 9.92
CA LYS A 89 -16.90 -11.72 10.61
C LYS A 89 -18.06 -11.92 9.64
N GLN A 90 -17.98 -11.34 8.44
CA GLN A 90 -19.01 -11.50 7.42
C GLN A 90 -19.08 -12.95 6.91
N VAL A 91 -17.92 -13.57 6.65
CA VAL A 91 -17.84 -14.98 6.22
C VAL A 91 -18.36 -15.91 7.31
N ASP A 92 -17.97 -15.70 8.57
CA ASP A 92 -18.48 -16.49 9.70
C ASP A 92 -20.01 -16.39 9.80
N THR A 93 -20.56 -15.18 9.67
CA THR A 93 -22.02 -14.97 9.70
C THR A 93 -22.73 -15.72 8.56
N GLN A 94 -22.20 -15.65 7.33
CA GLN A 94 -22.77 -16.34 6.18
C GLN A 94 -22.68 -17.87 6.32
N ARG A 95 -21.56 -18.37 6.86
CA ARG A 95 -21.39 -19.80 7.16
C ARG A 95 -22.43 -20.27 8.17
N ASP A 96 -22.62 -19.54 9.25
CA ASP A 96 -23.55 -19.91 10.32
C ASP A 96 -25.01 -19.86 9.81
N GLN A 97 -25.34 -18.91 8.95
CA GLN A 97 -26.64 -18.86 8.25
C GLN A 97 -26.84 -20.06 7.33
N ALA A 98 -25.82 -20.45 6.55
CA ALA A 98 -25.90 -21.62 5.68
C ALA A 98 -26.10 -22.91 6.48
N PHE A 99 -25.40 -23.08 7.61
CA PHE A 99 -25.62 -24.24 8.49
C PHE A 99 -27.03 -24.27 9.08
N ALA A 100 -27.56 -23.12 9.53
CA ALA A 100 -28.93 -23.06 10.02
C ALA A 100 -29.97 -23.45 8.95
N GLN A 101 -29.75 -23.05 7.69
CA GLN A 101 -30.60 -23.45 6.57
C GLN A 101 -30.52 -24.96 6.29
N ILE A 102 -29.31 -25.54 6.34
CA ILE A 102 -29.11 -26.99 6.19
C ILE A 102 -29.86 -27.74 7.30
N ASP A 103 -29.74 -27.31 8.56
CA ASP A 103 -30.44 -27.92 9.68
C ASP A 103 -31.97 -27.85 9.51
N GLN A 104 -32.47 -26.73 9.01
CA GLN A 104 -33.90 -26.56 8.71
C GLN A 104 -34.36 -27.54 7.61
N ILE A 105 -33.60 -27.67 6.53
CA ILE A 105 -33.89 -28.60 5.42
C ILE A 105 -33.88 -30.04 5.94
N VAL A 106 -32.87 -30.42 6.73
CA VAL A 106 -32.78 -31.75 7.33
C VAL A 106 -33.98 -32.02 8.25
N ALA A 107 -34.38 -31.05 9.07
CA ALA A 107 -35.55 -31.19 9.93
C ALA A 107 -36.85 -31.38 9.11
N GLN A 108 -37.03 -30.60 8.05
CA GLN A 108 -38.18 -30.71 7.13
C GLN A 108 -38.18 -32.07 6.41
N GLN A 109 -37.04 -32.53 5.91
CA GLN A 109 -36.93 -33.83 5.25
C GLN A 109 -37.21 -34.98 6.21
N LYS A 110 -36.68 -34.93 7.43
CA LYS A 110 -36.99 -35.93 8.48
C LYS A 110 -38.49 -35.98 8.77
N GLU A 111 -39.14 -34.84 8.83
CA GLU A 111 -40.58 -34.76 9.07
C GLU A 111 -41.39 -35.31 7.89
N GLN A 112 -41.02 -34.99 6.65
CA GLN A 112 -41.64 -35.57 5.46
C GLN A 112 -41.51 -37.10 5.42
N ILE A 113 -40.34 -37.63 5.75
CA ILE A 113 -40.10 -39.09 5.82
C ILE A 113 -40.98 -39.72 6.90
N ARG A 114 -41.08 -39.11 8.09
CA ARG A 114 -41.97 -39.59 9.16
C ARG A 114 -43.42 -39.64 8.69
N ASN A 115 -43.91 -38.57 8.08
CA ASN A 115 -45.28 -38.49 7.59
C ASN A 115 -45.57 -39.53 6.51
N LYS A 116 -44.65 -39.72 5.55
CA LYS A 116 -44.75 -40.81 4.55
C LYS A 116 -44.81 -42.19 5.21
N GLY A 117 -44.01 -42.42 6.25
CA GLY A 117 -44.02 -43.66 7.03
C GLY A 117 -45.34 -43.90 7.76
N VAL A 118 -45.93 -42.86 8.38
CA VAL A 118 -47.26 -42.94 9.01
C VAL A 118 -48.32 -43.27 7.97
N THR A 119 -48.36 -42.55 6.85
CA THR A 119 -49.31 -42.82 5.76
C THR A 119 -49.19 -44.25 5.26
N LEU A 120 -47.97 -44.75 5.02
CA LEU A 120 -47.76 -46.12 4.55
C LEU A 120 -48.34 -47.17 5.51
N ASN A 121 -48.25 -46.95 6.82
CA ASN A 121 -48.77 -47.87 7.84
C ASN A 121 -50.30 -47.82 7.97
N GLU A 122 -50.93 -46.73 7.55
CA GLU A 122 -52.39 -46.53 7.63
C GLU A 122 -53.12 -46.91 6.34
N LEU A 123 -52.40 -47.20 5.25
CA LEU A 123 -52.99 -47.54 3.96
C LEU A 123 -53.66 -48.93 3.96
N PRO A 124 -54.81 -49.08 3.27
CA PRO A 124 -55.37 -50.39 2.91
C PRO A 124 -54.39 -51.22 2.08
N LEU A 125 -54.39 -52.55 2.25
CA LEU A 125 -53.44 -53.47 1.59
C LEU A 125 -53.43 -53.35 0.06
N ASP A 126 -54.59 -53.07 -0.55
CA ASP A 126 -54.74 -52.90 -1.99
C ASP A 126 -54.17 -51.58 -2.53
N GLU A 127 -53.97 -50.58 -1.67
CA GLU A 127 -53.41 -49.28 -2.03
C GLU A 127 -51.88 -49.19 -1.84
N ILE A 128 -51.29 -50.07 -1.03
CA ILE A 128 -49.85 -50.08 -0.70
C ILE A 128 -48.98 -50.13 -1.96
N SER A 129 -49.29 -51.03 -2.90
CA SER A 129 -48.50 -51.20 -4.14
C SER A 129 -48.47 -49.93 -4.99
N SER A 130 -49.63 -49.29 -5.16
CA SER A 130 -49.78 -48.04 -5.91
C SER A 130 -49.06 -46.87 -5.23
N TYR A 131 -49.08 -46.81 -3.89
CA TYR A 131 -48.36 -45.80 -3.12
C TYR A 131 -46.84 -45.96 -3.24
N ILE A 132 -46.33 -47.20 -3.12
CA ILE A 132 -44.90 -47.49 -3.30
C ILE A 132 -44.43 -47.09 -4.71
N GLN A 133 -45.18 -47.45 -5.76
CA GLN A 133 -44.84 -47.07 -7.14
C GLN A 133 -44.78 -45.55 -7.34
N ARG A 134 -45.69 -44.81 -6.68
CA ARG A 134 -45.69 -43.34 -6.74
C ARG A 134 -44.44 -42.76 -6.06
N MET A 135 -44.11 -43.22 -4.86
CA MET A 135 -42.91 -42.77 -4.14
C MET A 135 -41.63 -43.08 -4.91
N THR A 136 -41.51 -44.26 -5.53
CA THR A 136 -40.33 -44.63 -6.33
C THR A 136 -40.14 -43.66 -7.49
N LYS A 137 -41.22 -43.29 -8.20
CA LYS A 137 -41.17 -42.29 -9.27
C LYS A 137 -40.77 -40.90 -8.78
N GLU A 138 -41.24 -40.47 -7.61
CA GLU A 138 -40.84 -39.19 -7.00
C GLU A 138 -39.34 -39.14 -6.64
N MET A 139 -38.68 -40.29 -6.41
CA MET A 139 -37.25 -40.34 -6.11
C MET A 139 -36.36 -40.40 -7.37
N GLU A 140 -36.91 -40.85 -8.50
CA GLU A 140 -36.19 -40.97 -9.78
C GLU A 140 -36.12 -39.66 -10.57
N ASP A 141 -36.90 -38.64 -10.18
CA ASP A 141 -36.89 -37.31 -10.80
C ASP A 141 -36.05 -36.35 -9.92
N PRO A 142 -34.74 -36.20 -10.18
CA PRO A 142 -33.88 -35.33 -9.39
C PRO A 142 -34.28 -33.88 -9.63
N ASN A 143 -35.08 -33.35 -8.71
CA ASN A 143 -35.61 -31.99 -8.76
C ASN A 143 -34.46 -30.96 -8.90
N GLU A 144 -34.24 -30.45 -10.13
CA GLU A 144 -33.23 -29.44 -10.49
C GLU A 144 -33.40 -28.10 -9.76
N THR A 145 -34.51 -27.90 -9.05
CA THR A 145 -34.84 -26.63 -8.38
C THR A 145 -34.08 -26.37 -7.07
N ASN A 146 -33.35 -27.35 -6.51
CA ASN A 146 -32.61 -27.16 -5.24
C ASN A 146 -31.13 -26.75 -5.40
N ASN A 147 -30.64 -26.52 -6.63
CA ASN A 147 -29.26 -26.07 -6.86
C ASN A 147 -28.98 -24.59 -6.52
N GLN A 148 -29.96 -23.85 -5.97
CA GLN A 148 -29.72 -22.50 -5.46
C GLN A 148 -28.93 -22.46 -4.14
N LEU A 149 -28.72 -23.61 -3.47
CA LEU A 149 -28.02 -23.67 -2.18
C LEU A 149 -26.56 -23.19 -2.23
N PHE A 150 -25.94 -23.10 -3.41
CA PHE A 150 -24.53 -22.74 -3.60
C PHE A 150 -24.31 -21.48 -4.44
N HIS A 151 -25.30 -20.60 -4.62
CA HIS A 151 -25.03 -19.26 -5.17
C HIS A 151 -24.44 -18.34 -4.08
N ILE A 152 -23.13 -18.49 -3.86
CA ILE A 152 -22.33 -17.51 -3.13
C ILE A 152 -21.93 -16.43 -4.13
N ASP A 153 -22.67 -15.32 -4.18
CA ASP A 153 -22.25 -14.10 -4.87
C ASP A 153 -21.07 -13.48 -4.11
N ILE A 154 -19.85 -13.92 -4.41
CA ILE A 154 -18.63 -13.28 -3.93
C ILE A 154 -18.43 -12.00 -4.76
N THR A 155 -19.18 -10.95 -4.43
CA THR A 155 -18.81 -9.62 -4.91
C THR A 155 -17.63 -9.15 -4.06
N LEU A 156 -16.40 -9.39 -4.55
CA LEU A 156 -15.20 -8.81 -3.96
C LEU A 156 -15.39 -7.28 -3.85
N PRO A 157 -15.25 -6.68 -2.65
CA PRO A 157 -15.35 -5.24 -2.53
C PRO A 157 -14.26 -4.59 -3.39
N LYS A 158 -14.69 -3.82 -4.40
CA LYS A 158 -13.77 -3.04 -5.23
C LYS A 158 -13.12 -1.97 -4.35
N ILE A 159 -11.86 -2.21 -3.96
CA ILE A 159 -11.03 -1.19 -3.31
C ILE A 159 -10.73 -0.11 -4.36
N GLN A 160 -11.53 0.96 -4.36
CA GLN A 160 -11.21 2.16 -5.13
C GLN A 160 -10.08 2.92 -4.42
N VAL A 161 -8.85 2.72 -4.89
CA VAL A 161 -7.75 3.61 -4.56
C VAL A 161 -8.00 4.93 -5.29
N ARG A 162 -8.60 5.91 -4.61
CA ARG A 162 -8.64 7.30 -5.10
C ARG A 162 -7.21 7.85 -5.07
N GLN A 163 -6.53 7.79 -6.22
CA GLN A 163 -5.38 8.66 -6.45
C GLN A 163 -5.89 10.10 -6.47
N GLN A 164 -5.69 10.81 -5.35
CA GLN A 164 -5.70 12.26 -5.38
C GLN A 164 -4.46 12.72 -6.15
N LEU A 165 -4.61 12.86 -7.47
CA LEU A 165 -3.70 13.67 -8.26
C LEU A 165 -3.82 15.09 -7.72
N SER A 166 -2.86 15.49 -6.89
CA SER A 166 -2.66 16.87 -6.50
C SER A 166 -2.39 17.67 -7.78
N THR A 167 -3.38 18.43 -8.23
CA THR A 167 -3.19 19.48 -9.22
C THR A 167 -2.34 20.58 -8.58
N ALA A 168 -1.03 20.42 -8.67
CA ALA A 168 -0.10 21.52 -8.49
C ALA A 168 -0.22 22.44 -9.72
N ARG A 169 -1.13 23.42 -9.64
CA ARG A 169 -1.06 24.62 -10.49
C ARG A 169 0.02 25.54 -9.92
N LYS A 170 1.10 25.73 -10.66
CA LYS A 170 1.81 27.00 -10.80
C LYS A 170 2.29 27.12 -12.24
#